data_AF-A0A7S2MII9-F1
#
_entry.id   AF-A0A7S2MII9-F1
#
_cell.length_a   1.000
_cell.length_b   1.000
_cell.length_c   1.000
_cell.angle_alpha   90.00
_cell.angle_beta   90.00
_cell.angle_gamma   90.00
#
_symmetry.space_group_name_H-M   'P 1'
#
loop_
_entity.id
_entity.type
_entity.pdbx_description
1 polymer ?
#
loop_
_entity_poly.entity_id
_entity_poly.type
_entity_poly.pdbx_seq_one_letter_code
_entity_poly.pdbx_strand_id
1 'polypeptide(L)'
;ELFVEEELLHGFSKMIAFVRQTESEMTRLATSSTGMAASGGGNMNNPRIDYTTIVNPTVVEALVRDFSAGWKSNIEQINRNVLSYFSNFRNGMEILKQVLTQLLLYYTRFQDIIRRVWRSKPPAFCKDLVSTTAILAEIKKYALAI
;
A
#
# COMPACT_ATOMS: atom_id res chain seq x y z
N GLU A 1 -15.40 7.23 8.54
CA GLU A 1 -14.11 6.94 7.85
C GLU A 1 -12.97 7.89 8.21
N LEU A 2 -13.23 9.17 8.56
CA LEU A 2 -12.17 10.14 8.94
C LEU A 2 -11.17 9.60 9.97
N PHE A 3 -11.64 9.01 11.08
CA PHE A 3 -10.77 8.42 12.10
C PHE A 3 -9.86 7.33 11.52
N VAL A 4 -10.37 6.50 10.61
CA VAL A 4 -9.61 5.40 10.01
C VAL A 4 -8.44 5.93 9.18
N GLU A 5 -8.70 6.97 8.39
CA GLU A 5 -7.67 7.60 7.57
C GLU A 5 -6.64 8.35 8.42
N GLU A 6 -7.08 9.13 9.41
CA GLU A 6 -6.18 9.85 10.32
C GLU A 6 -5.22 8.92 11.05
N GLU A 7 -5.75 7.81 11.59
CA GLU A 7 -4.99 6.82 12.33
C GLU A 7 -3.93 6.14 11.43
N LEU A 8 -4.27 5.87 10.16
CA LEU A 8 -3.30 5.34 9.19
C LEU A 8 -2.23 6.36 8.78
N LEU A 9 -2.60 7.63 8.65
CA LEU A 9 -1.67 8.68 8.23
C LEU A 9 -0.57 8.92 9.28
N HIS A 10 -0.86 8.68 10.57
CA HIS A 10 0.13 8.85 11.63
C HIS A 10 1.36 7.95 11.45
N GLY A 11 1.17 6.67 11.10
CA GLY A 11 2.27 5.70 10.93
C GLY A 11 2.67 5.41 9.49
N PHE A 12 1.79 5.67 8.52
CA PHE A 12 1.93 5.17 7.14
C PHE A 12 1.72 6.24 6.06
N SER A 13 1.66 7.52 6.42
CA SER A 13 1.42 8.65 5.48
C SER A 13 2.29 8.62 4.24
N LYS A 14 3.61 8.44 4.39
CA LYS A 14 4.56 8.44 3.25
C LYS A 14 4.26 7.33 2.24
N MET A 15 4.01 6.11 2.73
CA MET A 15 3.66 4.97 1.88
C MET A 15 2.31 5.20 1.20
N ILE A 16 1.30 5.67 1.94
CA ILE A 16 -0.04 5.93 1.41
C ILE A 16 0.00 7.02 0.33
N ALA A 17 0.73 8.11 0.57
CA ALA A 17 0.92 9.19 -0.39
C ALA A 17 1.58 8.68 -1.68
N PHE A 18 2.64 7.87 -1.55
CA PHE A 18 3.29 7.22 -2.68
C PHE A 18 2.31 6.35 -3.48
N VAL A 19 1.55 5.46 -2.82
CA VAL A 19 0.58 4.57 -3.49
C VAL A 19 -0.44 5.39 -4.29
N ARG A 20 -1.07 6.37 -3.64
CA ARG A 20 -2.10 7.23 -4.26
C ARG A 20 -1.53 8.00 -5.47
N GLN A 21 -0.36 8.61 -5.32
CA GLN A 21 0.28 9.38 -6.38
C GLN A 21 0.68 8.49 -7.56
N THR A 22 1.35 7.36 -7.29
CA THR A 22 1.85 6.47 -8.34
C THR A 22 0.70 5.80 -9.08
N GLU A 23 -0.38 5.39 -8.43
CA GLU A 23 -1.53 4.79 -9.13
C GLU A 23 -2.29 5.80 -9.98
N SER A 24 -2.39 7.06 -9.53
CA SER A 24 -2.95 8.13 -10.34
C SER A 24 -2.13 8.29 -11.63
N GLU A 25 -0.80 8.34 -11.51
CA GLU A 25 0.09 8.49 -12.66
C GLU A 25 0.08 7.25 -13.58
N MET A 26 0.08 6.04 -13.01
CA MET A 26 -0.06 4.80 -13.79
C MET A 26 -1.39 4.76 -14.57
N THR A 27 -2.48 5.20 -13.95
CA THR A 27 -3.80 5.27 -14.60
C THR A 27 -3.79 6.30 -15.73
N ARG A 28 -3.17 7.46 -15.52
CA ARG A 28 -3.00 8.48 -16.56
C ARG A 28 -2.24 7.93 -17.77
N LEU A 29 -1.09 7.31 -17.57
CA LEU A 29 -0.30 6.69 -18.64
C LEU A 29 -1.08 5.58 -19.38
N ALA A 30 -1.84 4.76 -18.64
CA ALA A 30 -2.68 3.73 -19.24
C ALA A 30 -3.72 4.35 -20.18
N THR A 31 -4.45 5.39 -19.75
CA THR A 31 -5.42 6.08 -20.60
C THR A 31 -4.79 6.78 -21.82
N SER A 32 -3.59 7.37 -21.66
CA SER A 32 -2.86 7.99 -22.78
C SER A 32 -2.43 6.97 -23.84
N SER A 33 -2.08 5.75 -23.43
CA SER A 33 -1.71 4.67 -24.35
C SER A 33 -2.91 4.08 -25.09
N THR A 34 -4.08 3.99 -24.46
CA THR A 34 -5.30 3.42 -25.06
C THR A 34 -6.04 4.41 -25.96
N GLY A 35 -5.92 5.72 -25.73
CA GLY A 35 -6.54 6.77 -26.54
C GLY A 35 -6.02 6.88 -27.99
N MET A 36 -4.88 6.25 -28.33
CA MET A 36 -4.32 6.23 -29.70
C MET A 36 -4.73 5.00 -30.52
N ALA A 37 -5.42 4.01 -29.95
CA ALA A 37 -5.74 2.75 -30.63
C ALA A 37 -7.11 2.73 -31.35
N ALA A 38 -7.84 3.84 -31.38
CA ALA A 38 -9.18 3.90 -31.99
C ALA A 38 -9.17 4.13 -33.53
N SER A 39 -8.00 4.24 -34.18
CA SER A 39 -7.89 4.44 -35.62
C SER A 39 -6.93 3.43 -36.26
N GLY A 40 -7.49 2.43 -36.96
CA GLY A 40 -6.77 1.63 -37.94
C GLY A 40 -6.25 0.28 -37.43
N GLY A 41 -6.67 -0.80 -38.09
CA GLY A 41 -6.23 -2.15 -37.79
C GLY A 41 -4.72 -2.36 -38.02
N GLY A 42 -4.15 -3.31 -37.28
CA GLY A 42 -2.83 -3.87 -37.55
C GLY A 42 -1.85 -3.83 -36.38
N ASN A 43 -1.40 -5.03 -36.01
CA ASN A 43 -0.24 -5.38 -35.18
C ASN A 43 -0.36 -5.32 -33.64
N MET A 44 -0.38 -6.52 -33.06
CA MET A 44 -0.56 -6.85 -31.65
C MET A 44 0.75 -6.67 -30.83
N ASN A 45 1.47 -5.57 -31.02
CA ASN A 45 2.60 -5.22 -30.15
C ASN A 45 2.12 -4.19 -29.14
N ASN A 46 1.35 -4.65 -28.14
CA ASN A 46 0.87 -3.81 -27.05
C ASN A 46 2.09 -3.12 -26.41
N PRO A 47 2.26 -1.78 -26.53
CA PRO A 47 3.40 -1.10 -25.94
C PRO A 47 3.31 -1.32 -24.42
N ARG A 48 4.16 -2.20 -23.88
CA ARG A 48 4.23 -2.39 -22.43
C ARG A 48 4.66 -1.05 -21.84
N ILE A 49 3.76 -0.42 -21.09
CA ILE A 49 4.06 0.85 -20.40
C ILE A 49 5.21 0.60 -19.43
N ASP A 50 6.31 1.34 -19.65
CA ASP A 50 7.45 1.35 -18.75
C ASP A 50 7.20 2.33 -17.60
N TYR A 51 6.84 1.79 -16.44
CA TYR A 51 6.57 2.57 -15.23
C TYR A 51 7.83 2.98 -14.46
N THR A 52 9.03 2.55 -14.87
CA THR A 52 10.28 2.92 -14.18
C THR A 52 10.57 4.41 -14.26
N THR A 53 10.02 5.10 -15.27
CA THR A 53 10.17 6.54 -15.49
C THR A 53 9.41 7.41 -14.49
N ILE A 54 8.34 6.90 -13.88
CA ILE A 54 7.48 7.64 -12.94
C ILE A 54 7.73 7.27 -11.47
N VAL A 55 8.66 6.36 -11.20
CA VAL A 55 8.98 5.89 -9.85
C VAL A 55 10.46 6.07 -9.57
N ASN A 56 10.79 6.80 -8.50
CA ASN A 56 12.16 6.93 -8.04
C ASN A 56 12.56 5.72 -7.16
N PRO A 57 13.53 4.88 -7.58
CA PRO A 57 13.92 3.68 -6.83
C PRO A 57 14.47 3.97 -5.43
N THR A 58 15.18 5.08 -5.24
CA THR A 58 15.72 5.48 -3.92
C THR A 58 14.61 5.84 -2.95
N VAL A 59 13.54 6.50 -3.44
CA VAL A 59 12.36 6.81 -2.63
C VAL A 59 11.65 5.52 -2.22
N VAL A 60 11.48 4.58 -3.14
CA VAL A 60 10.84 3.30 -2.84
C VAL A 60 11.66 2.46 -1.87
N GLU A 61 12.99 2.42 -2.02
CA GLU A 61 13.89 1.75 -1.08
C GLU A 61 13.72 2.30 0.34
N ALA A 62 13.69 3.63 0.49
CA ALA A 62 13.47 4.27 1.78
C ALA A 62 12.11 3.90 2.37
N LEU A 63 11.04 3.89 1.56
CA LEU A 63 9.69 3.50 2.00
C LEU A 63 9.61 2.02 2.43
N VAL A 64 10.26 1.12 1.69
CA VAL A 64 10.29 -0.31 2.04
C VAL A 64 10.99 -0.51 3.38
N ARG A 65 12.14 0.13 3.59
CA ARG A 65 12.89 0.03 4.84
C ARG A 65 12.15 0.66 6.02
N ASP A 66 11.57 1.84 5.82
CA ASP A 66 10.78 2.56 6.83
C ASP A 66 9.58 1.70 7.28
N PHE A 67 8.83 1.15 6.31
CA PHE A 67 7.73 0.22 6.61
C PHE A 67 8.22 -1.02 7.35
N SER A 68 9.29 -1.67 6.86
CA SER A 68 9.83 -2.90 7.45
C SER A 68 10.30 -2.72 8.89
N ALA A 69 10.86 -1.55 9.22
CA ALA A 69 11.29 -1.21 10.58
C ALA A 69 10.12 -0.88 11.51
N GLY A 70 9.08 -0.19 11.03
CA GLY A 70 8.04 0.42 11.88
C GLY A 70 6.70 -0.31 11.94
N TRP A 71 6.38 -1.22 11.01
CA TRP A 71 5.01 -1.69 10.81
C TRP A 71 4.37 -2.33 12.05
N LYS A 72 5.11 -3.14 12.82
CA LYS A 72 4.58 -3.78 14.05
C LYS A 72 4.27 -2.75 15.14
N SER A 73 5.20 -1.85 15.39
CA SER A 73 5.05 -0.79 16.40
C SER A 73 3.88 0.13 16.05
N ASN A 74 3.74 0.48 14.78
CA ASN A 74 2.62 1.29 14.30
C ASN A 74 1.28 0.55 14.45
N ILE A 75 1.19 -0.74 14.13
CA ILE A 75 -0.04 -1.53 14.37
C ILE A 75 -0.39 -1.59 15.86
N GLU A 76 0.60 -1.78 16.73
CA GLU A 76 0.38 -1.80 18.18
C GLU A 76 -0.10 -0.43 18.70
N GLN A 77 0.45 0.66 18.16
CA GLN A 77 -0.01 2.02 18.46
C GLN A 77 -1.45 2.26 18.02
N ILE A 78 -1.83 1.82 16.82
CA ILE A 78 -3.21 1.88 16.34
C ILE A 78 -4.15 1.16 17.31
N ASN A 79 -3.78 -0.04 17.76
CA ASN A 79 -4.56 -0.78 18.74
C ASN A 79 -4.74 0.01 20.05
N ARG A 80 -3.65 0.59 20.59
CA ARG A 80 -3.70 1.42 21.79
C ARG A 80 -4.62 2.64 21.63
N ASN A 81 -4.50 3.34 20.51
CA ASN A 81 -5.30 4.53 20.22
C ASN A 81 -6.79 4.18 20.14
N VAL A 82 -7.14 3.12 19.40
CA VAL A 82 -8.53 2.66 19.30
C VAL A 82 -9.11 2.27 20.66
N LEU A 83 -8.36 1.53 21.48
CA LEU A 83 -8.80 1.17 22.84
C LEU A 83 -8.95 2.39 23.76
N SER A 84 -8.14 3.44 23.56
CA SER A 84 -8.22 4.67 24.34
C SER A 84 -9.39 5.56 23.91
N TYR A 85 -9.71 5.62 22.62
CA TYR A 85 -10.75 6.51 22.09
C TYR A 85 -12.15 5.91 22.14
N PHE A 86 -12.27 4.57 22.13
CA PHE A 86 -13.56 3.89 22.10
C PHE A 86 -13.78 3.03 23.34
N SER A 87 -14.46 3.60 24.34
CA SER A 87 -14.84 2.89 25.57
C SER A 87 -15.85 1.76 25.33
N ASN A 88 -16.65 1.88 24.25
CA ASN A 88 -17.49 0.78 23.78
C ASN A 88 -16.64 -0.21 23.00
N PHE A 89 -16.42 -1.37 23.60
CA PHE A 89 -15.55 -2.41 23.07
C PHE A 89 -15.97 -2.90 21.67
N ARG A 90 -17.28 -3.05 21.41
CA ARG A 90 -17.80 -3.47 20.11
C ARG A 90 -17.47 -2.46 19.01
N ASN A 91 -17.68 -1.18 19.30
CA ASN A 91 -17.38 -0.11 18.35
C ASN A 91 -15.87 0.02 18.12
N GLY A 92 -15.06 -0.07 19.18
CA GLY A 92 -13.60 -0.07 19.07
C GLY A 92 -13.07 -1.21 18.21
N MET A 93 -13.58 -2.44 18.38
CA MET A 93 -13.19 -3.58 17.54
C MET A 93 -13.54 -3.39 16.07
N GLU A 94 -14.73 -2.88 15.78
CA GLU A 94 -15.14 -2.64 14.39
C GLU A 94 -14.21 -1.62 13.72
N ILE A 95 -13.88 -0.54 14.43
CA ILE A 95 -12.98 0.50 13.94
C ILE A 95 -11.56 -0.06 13.78
N LEU A 96 -11.02 -0.78 14.77
CA LEU A 96 -9.72 -1.43 14.66
C LEU A 96 -9.64 -2.33 13.43
N LYS A 97 -10.67 -3.15 13.21
CA LYS A 97 -10.76 -4.02 12.04
C LYS A 97 -10.76 -3.22 10.75
N GLN A 98 -11.50 -2.12 10.67
CA GLN A 98 -11.52 -1.24 9.50
C GLN A 98 -10.13 -0.63 9.24
N VAL A 99 -9.47 -0.08 10.27
CA VAL A 99 -8.12 0.49 10.15
C VAL A 99 -7.11 -0.54 9.65
N LEU A 100 -7.06 -1.71 10.29
CA LEU A 100 -6.11 -2.76 9.94
C LEU A 100 -6.37 -3.38 8.56
N THR A 101 -7.64 -3.52 8.18
CA THR A 101 -8.00 -3.95 6.82
C THR A 101 -7.55 -2.92 5.78
N GLN A 102 -7.78 -1.64 6.06
CA GLN A 102 -7.39 -0.56 5.16
C GLN A 102 -5.86 -0.43 5.04
N LEU A 103 -5.11 -0.64 6.14
CA LEU A 103 -3.65 -0.77 6.11
C LEU A 103 -3.20 -1.88 5.16
N LEU A 104 -3.80 -3.07 5.30
CA LEU A 104 -3.46 -4.22 4.47
C LEU A 104 -3.70 -3.95 2.98
N LEU A 105 -4.81 -3.30 2.64
CA LEU A 105 -5.14 -2.92 1.26
C LEU A 105 -4.15 -1.92 0.67
N TYR A 106 -3.71 -0.91 1.44
CA TYR A 106 -2.68 0.01 0.97
C TYR A 106 -1.34 -0.70 0.78
N TYR A 107 -0.98 -1.60 1.69
CA TYR A 107 0.28 -2.33 1.59
C TYR A 107 0.31 -3.32 0.41
N THR A 108 -0.78 -4.04 0.13
CA THR A 108 -0.84 -4.93 -1.04
C THR A 108 -0.76 -4.14 -2.34
N ARG A 109 -1.41 -2.98 -2.42
CA ARG A 109 -1.26 -2.04 -3.56
C ARG A 109 0.17 -1.53 -3.71
N PHE A 110 0.84 -1.20 -2.61
CA PHE A 110 2.25 -0.84 -2.61
C PHE A 110 3.13 -1.96 -3.19
N GLN A 111 2.94 -3.20 -2.75
CA GLN A 111 3.64 -4.36 -3.29
C GLN A 111 3.33 -4.59 -4.77
N ASP A 112 2.07 -4.39 -5.18
CA ASP A 112 1.67 -4.49 -6.59
C ASP A 112 2.36 -3.45 -7.46
N ILE A 113 2.44 -2.19 -7.02
CA ILE A 113 3.17 -1.14 -7.73
C ILE A 113 4.63 -1.56 -7.95
N ILE A 114 5.33 -1.99 -6.90
CA ILE A 114 6.73 -2.45 -6.99
C ILE A 114 6.84 -3.61 -8.00
N ARG A 115 5.97 -4.61 -7.89
CA ARG A 115 5.93 -5.74 -8.83
C ARG A 115 5.68 -5.29 -10.25
N ARG A 116 4.83 -4.29 -10.49
CA ARG A 116 4.50 -3.76 -11.82
C ARG A 116 5.64 -2.95 -12.44
N VAL A 117 6.33 -2.14 -11.63
CA VAL A 117 7.45 -1.29 -12.08
C VAL A 117 8.67 -2.13 -12.42
N TRP A 118 9.05 -3.08 -11.56
CA TRP A 118 10.29 -3.85 -11.70
C TRP A 118 10.09 -5.31 -12.10
N ARG A 119 9.05 -5.63 -12.89
CA ARG A 119 8.72 -7.00 -13.34
C ARG A 119 9.92 -7.77 -13.88
N SER A 120 10.75 -7.12 -14.70
CA SER A 120 11.86 -7.76 -15.41
C SER A 120 13.15 -7.82 -14.60
N LYS A 121 13.36 -6.88 -13.69
CA LYS A 121 14.60 -6.74 -12.92
C LYS A 121 14.30 -6.20 -11.52
N PRO A 122 14.01 -7.07 -10.54
CA PRO A 122 13.69 -6.65 -9.18
C PRO A 122 14.92 -6.02 -8.50
N PRO A 123 14.78 -4.83 -7.89
CA PRO A 123 15.82 -4.22 -7.07
C PRO A 123 16.14 -5.02 -5.80
N ALA A 124 17.32 -4.78 -5.23
CA ALA A 124 17.78 -5.48 -4.02
C ALA A 124 16.87 -5.26 -2.80
N PHE A 125 16.21 -4.10 -2.69
CA PHE A 125 15.31 -3.78 -1.57
C PHE A 125 14.03 -4.62 -1.57
N CYS A 126 13.67 -5.29 -2.67
CA CYS A 126 12.48 -6.14 -2.72
C CYS A 126 12.53 -7.29 -1.70
N LYS A 127 13.73 -7.69 -1.25
CA LYS A 127 13.91 -8.70 -0.19
C LYS A 127 13.49 -8.21 1.20
N ASP A 128 13.45 -6.89 1.41
CA ASP A 128 13.12 -6.27 2.69
C ASP A 128 11.59 -6.04 2.83
N LEU A 129 10.82 -6.39 1.79
CA LEU A 129 9.35 -6.35 1.81
C LEU A 129 8.81 -7.33 2.85
N VAL A 130 7.98 -6.80 3.75
CA VAL A 130 7.23 -7.60 4.71
C VAL A 130 6.21 -8.46 3.96
N SER A 131 6.09 -9.73 4.34
CA SER A 131 5.10 -10.60 3.72
C SER A 131 3.67 -10.22 4.14
N THR A 132 2.72 -10.31 3.21
CA THR A 132 1.29 -10.08 3.50
C THR A 132 0.81 -11.00 4.62
N THR A 133 1.33 -12.24 4.68
CA THR A 133 1.04 -13.21 5.74
C THR A 133 1.52 -12.73 7.12
N ALA A 134 2.68 -12.09 7.22
CA ALA A 134 3.19 -11.55 8.48
C ALA A 134 2.30 -10.41 8.99
N ILE A 135 1.87 -9.51 8.10
CA ILE A 135 0.94 -8.43 8.44
C ILE A 135 -0.40 -9.02 8.89
N LEU A 136 -0.94 -9.98 8.16
CA LEU A 136 -2.18 -10.68 8.52
C LEU A 136 -2.09 -11.39 9.88
N ALA A 137 -0.97 -12.02 10.20
CA ALA A 137 -0.76 -12.65 11.50
C ALA A 137 -0.78 -11.62 12.63
N GLU A 138 -0.13 -10.48 12.45
CA GLU A 138 -0.13 -9.39 13.43
C GLU A 138 -1.52 -8.76 13.57
N ILE A 139 -2.25 -8.55 12.47
CA ILE A 139 -3.65 -8.08 12.50
C ILE A 139 -4.53 -9.05 13.28
N LYS A 140 -4.41 -10.36 12.99
CA LYS A 140 -5.16 -11.41 13.69
C LYS A 140 -4.86 -11.43 15.18
N LYS A 141 -3.60 -11.17 15.58
CA LYS A 141 -3.23 -11.07 17.00
C LYS A 141 -4.08 -10.01 17.71
N TYR A 142 -4.22 -8.80 17.18
CA TYR A 142 -5.03 -7.76 17.82
C TYR A 142 -6.54 -7.95 17.66
N ALA A 143 -6.97 -8.59 16.57
CA ALA A 143 -8.38 -8.91 16.34
C ALA A 143 -8.88 -10.13 17.16
N LEU A 144 -7.98 -11.01 17.62
CA LEU A 144 -8.30 -12.21 18.41
C LEU A 144 -7.88 -12.13 19.89
N ALA A 145 -7.04 -11.16 20.28
CA ALA A 145 -6.50 -11.06 21.63
C ALA A 145 -7.49 -10.51 22.67
N ILE A 146 -8.78 -10.39 22.34
CA ILE A 146 -9.81 -9.90 23.26
C ILE A 146 -11.12 -10.65 23.05
#